data_AF-A0A6N2VM47-F1
#
_entry.id   AF-A0A6N2VM47-F1
#
_cell.length_a   1.000
_cell.length_b   1.000
_cell.length_c   1.000
_cell.angle_alpha   90.00
_cell.angle_beta   90.00
_cell.angle_gamma   90.00
#
_symmetry.space_group_name_H-M   'P 1'
#
loop_
_entity.id
_entity.type
_entity.pdbx_description
1 polymer ?
#
loop_
_entity_poly.entity_id
_entity_poly.type
_entity_poly.pdbx_seq_one_letter_code
_entity_poly.pdbx_strand_id
1 'polypeptide(L)'
;MPWDISGLPYDNQQKGMGKYSLCSNCNNNTGAWYGNDYSLIAHVMHYTLKDNIPNTTQGIGIKGVYPLRFIKQILSMFCSINNFEDARMDALRKFVLNKNEVGLDKTKYKICMYFTKSNIIKYAPLTVLLKENDFTLESMAVSEITAYPLGFILYFNPTDTWNYDGIDITSFSECSYETKANIEVPLCIKEVNDLFPTYYRSKEDIQKCIEKNKREANKEEKYT
;
A
#
# COMPACT_ATOMS: atom_id res chain seq x y z
N MET A 1 -15.85 -6.94 15.67
CA MET A 1 -15.37 -7.36 14.32
C MET A 1 -13.96 -6.81 14.11
N PRO A 2 -13.11 -7.35 13.21
CA PRO A 2 -11.74 -6.85 13.02
C PRO A 2 -11.63 -5.34 12.72
N TRP A 3 -12.68 -4.76 12.13
CA TRP A 3 -12.80 -3.34 11.83
C TRP A 3 -13.48 -2.48 12.90
N ASP A 4 -13.93 -3.09 14.00
CA ASP A 4 -14.54 -2.36 15.11
C ASP A 4 -13.45 -1.93 16.09
N ILE A 5 -12.99 -0.69 15.92
CA ILE A 5 -11.97 -0.05 16.75
C ILE A 5 -12.60 0.89 17.79
N SER A 6 -13.92 0.82 18.00
CA SER A 6 -14.61 1.65 18.99
C SER A 6 -14.10 1.35 20.41
N GLY A 7 -13.84 2.40 21.19
CA GLY A 7 -13.34 2.27 22.56
C GLY A 7 -11.83 2.00 22.70
N LEU A 8 -11.09 1.84 21.59
CA LEU A 8 -9.62 1.83 21.66
C LEU A 8 -9.09 3.26 21.85
N PRO A 9 -8.13 3.49 22.76
CA PRO A 9 -7.52 4.80 22.94
C PRO A 9 -6.79 5.20 21.65
N TYR A 10 -7.18 6.34 21.08
CA TYR A 10 -6.41 6.99 20.02
C TYR A 10 -5.19 7.65 20.67
N ASP A 11 -4.01 7.15 20.38
CA ASP A 11 -2.77 7.83 20.73
C ASP A 11 -2.30 8.68 19.55
N ASN A 12 -2.23 10.00 19.76
CA ASN A 12 -1.76 10.92 18.74
C ASN A 12 -0.24 10.83 18.64
N GLN A 13 0.23 9.93 17.77
CA GLN A 13 1.64 9.75 17.50
C GLN A 13 2.18 10.86 16.61
N GLN A 14 2.26 12.10 17.10
CA GLN A 14 2.91 13.25 16.42
C GLN A 14 4.39 13.00 16.00
N LYS A 15 4.90 11.77 16.18
CA LYS A 15 6.24 11.28 15.84
C LYS A 15 6.25 10.29 14.66
N GLY A 16 5.22 10.26 13.81
CA GLY A 16 5.12 9.31 12.70
C GLY A 16 4.77 7.90 13.19
N MET A 17 5.25 6.85 12.50
CA MET A 17 4.93 5.44 12.81
C MET A 17 5.46 4.96 14.18
N GLY A 18 6.31 5.74 14.86
CA GLY A 18 6.83 5.42 16.20
C GLY A 18 7.82 4.24 16.26
N LYS A 19 8.16 3.61 15.14
CA LYS A 19 9.13 2.50 15.06
C LYS A 19 10.55 3.02 14.87
N TYR A 20 11.50 2.48 15.65
CA TYR A 20 12.93 2.69 15.43
C TYR A 20 13.45 1.77 14.32
N SER A 21 13.13 2.11 13.07
CA SER A 21 13.48 1.31 11.88
C SER A 21 14.49 1.98 10.94
N LEU A 22 14.70 3.29 11.08
CA LEU A 22 15.66 4.05 10.29
C LEU A 22 16.70 4.70 11.21
N CYS A 23 17.95 4.78 10.73
CA CYS A 23 18.95 5.60 11.42
C CYS A 23 18.62 7.09 11.24
N SER A 24 19.20 7.95 12.11
CA SER A 24 18.95 9.40 12.09
C SER A 24 19.21 10.02 10.71
N ASN A 25 20.31 9.66 10.05
CA ASN A 25 20.65 10.19 8.73
C ASN A 25 19.62 9.78 7.66
N CYS A 26 19.24 8.50 7.60
CA CYS A 26 18.25 8.02 6.65
C CYS A 26 16.89 8.69 6.87
N ASN A 27 16.44 8.75 8.14
CA ASN A 27 15.16 9.37 8.49
C ASN A 27 15.11 10.87 8.12
N ASN A 28 16.18 11.61 8.43
CA ASN A 28 16.25 13.03 8.14
C ASN A 28 16.33 13.29 6.64
N ASN A 29 17.13 12.51 5.90
CA ASN A 29 17.29 12.69 4.46
C ASN A 29 16.00 12.37 3.72
N THR A 30 15.40 11.20 3.92
CA THR A 30 14.17 10.82 3.19
C THR A 30 13.00 11.73 3.56
N GLY A 31 12.87 12.10 4.85
CA GLY A 31 11.88 13.06 5.31
C GLY A 31 12.04 14.44 4.66
N ALA A 32 13.25 14.99 4.64
CA ALA A 32 13.54 16.29 4.05
C ALA A 32 13.43 16.31 2.52
N TRP A 33 13.84 15.23 1.84
CA TRP A 33 13.86 15.17 0.38
C TRP A 33 12.49 14.88 -0.24
N TYR A 34 11.68 14.03 0.40
CA TYR A 34 10.50 13.45 -0.26
C TYR A 34 9.19 13.64 0.53
N GLY A 35 9.27 13.89 1.84
CA GLY A 35 8.11 13.89 2.73
C GLY A 35 7.05 14.94 2.38
N ASN A 36 7.46 16.13 1.96
CA ASN A 36 6.54 17.20 1.58
C ASN A 36 5.70 16.85 0.36
N ASP A 37 6.31 16.25 -0.66
CA ASP A 37 5.64 15.87 -1.91
C ASP A 37 4.66 14.71 -1.70
N TYR A 38 5.00 13.77 -0.82
CA TYR A 38 4.05 12.76 -0.34
C TYR A 38 2.87 13.36 0.40
N SER A 39 3.15 14.28 1.35
CA SER A 39 2.11 14.91 2.17
C SER A 39 1.13 15.71 1.32
N LEU A 40 1.60 16.38 0.27
CA LEU A 40 0.76 17.07 -0.70
C LEU A 40 -0.27 16.12 -1.32
N ILE A 41 0.18 14.97 -1.86
CA ILE A 41 -0.72 13.99 -2.49
C ILE A 41 -1.67 13.38 -1.46
N ALA A 42 -1.17 13.03 -0.27
CA ALA A 42 -2.01 12.52 0.81
C ALA A 42 -3.11 13.52 1.21
N HIS A 43 -2.79 14.81 1.32
CA HIS A 43 -3.79 15.85 1.62
C HIS A 43 -4.82 16.02 0.50
N VAL A 44 -4.39 16.05 -0.77
CA VAL A 44 -5.31 16.12 -1.92
C VAL A 44 -6.29 14.93 -1.87
N MET A 45 -5.78 13.74 -1.58
CA MET A 45 -6.60 12.54 -1.49
C MET A 45 -7.52 12.53 -0.26
N HIS A 46 -7.06 13.05 0.88
CA HIS A 46 -7.90 13.22 2.06
C HIS A 46 -9.14 14.07 1.74
N TYR A 47 -8.94 15.26 1.17
CA TYR A 47 -10.03 16.16 0.82
C TYR A 47 -10.94 15.54 -0.23
N THR A 48 -10.37 14.92 -1.28
CA THR A 48 -11.15 14.27 -2.33
C THR A 48 -12.02 13.13 -1.79
N LEU A 49 -11.51 12.31 -0.86
CA LEU A 49 -12.26 11.18 -0.29
C LEU A 49 -13.28 11.60 0.78
N LYS A 50 -13.05 12.75 1.43
CA LYS A 50 -13.99 13.35 2.40
C LYS A 50 -15.24 13.86 1.69
N ASP A 51 -15.08 14.39 0.49
CA ASP A 51 -16.20 14.77 -0.36
C ASP A 51 -16.87 13.53 -0.98
N ASN A 52 -18.17 13.64 -1.28
CA ASN A 52 -18.87 12.59 -2.03
C ASN A 52 -18.39 12.62 -3.47
N ILE A 53 -17.44 11.74 -3.80
CA ILE A 53 -16.97 11.55 -5.17
C ILE A 53 -18.15 11.09 -6.02
N PRO A 54 -18.52 11.84 -7.09
CA PRO A 54 -19.59 11.42 -7.99
C PRO A 54 -19.27 10.06 -8.59
N ASN A 55 -20.28 9.19 -8.72
CA ASN A 55 -20.14 7.85 -9.30
C ASN A 55 -19.61 7.85 -10.74
N THR A 56 -19.67 8.99 -11.43
CA THR A 56 -19.13 9.20 -12.79
C THR A 56 -17.62 9.51 -12.81
N THR A 57 -16.98 9.68 -11.66
CA THR A 57 -15.57 10.07 -11.58
C THR A 57 -14.67 8.88 -11.92
N GLN A 58 -13.90 8.99 -13.00
CA GLN A 58 -12.99 7.93 -13.46
C GLN A 58 -11.57 8.06 -12.87
N GLY A 59 -11.17 9.27 -12.48
CA GLY A 59 -9.82 9.55 -11.98
C GLY A 59 -9.72 10.91 -11.30
N ILE A 60 -8.57 11.15 -10.67
CA ILE A 60 -8.25 12.36 -9.93
C ILE A 60 -7.00 12.97 -10.56
N GLY A 61 -7.14 14.18 -11.09
CA GLY A 61 -6.02 14.97 -11.59
C GLY A 61 -5.34 15.73 -10.45
N ILE A 62 -4.04 15.52 -10.27
CA ILE A 62 -3.22 16.23 -9.29
C ILE A 62 -2.18 17.05 -10.03
N LYS A 63 -2.22 18.37 -9.84
CA LYS A 63 -1.35 19.31 -10.54
C LYS A 63 -0.06 19.55 -9.78
N GLY A 64 1.04 19.67 -10.53
CA GLY A 64 2.29 20.20 -10.01
C GLY A 64 2.95 19.35 -8.93
N VAL A 65 2.97 18.02 -9.11
CA VAL A 65 3.63 17.08 -8.21
C VAL A 65 5.00 16.67 -8.74
N TYR A 66 5.84 16.11 -7.88
CA TYR A 66 7.13 15.51 -8.26
C TYR A 66 7.03 13.98 -8.16
N PRO A 67 6.76 13.25 -9.26
CA PRO A 67 6.47 11.82 -9.22
C PRO A 67 7.59 10.98 -8.59
N LEU A 68 8.85 11.31 -8.92
CA LEU A 68 10.01 10.60 -8.37
C LEU A 68 10.10 10.73 -6.85
N ARG A 69 9.86 11.93 -6.32
CA ARG A 69 9.89 12.20 -4.87
C ARG A 69 8.78 11.44 -4.17
N PHE A 70 7.58 11.42 -4.76
CA PHE A 70 6.45 10.65 -4.24
C PHE A 70 6.76 9.14 -4.12
N ILE A 71 7.23 8.50 -5.19
CA ILE A 71 7.55 7.07 -5.16
C ILE A 71 8.76 6.76 -4.26
N LYS A 72 9.77 7.65 -4.18
CA LYS A 72 10.89 7.49 -3.26
C LYS A 72 10.45 7.56 -1.79
N GLN A 73 9.49 8.43 -1.45
CA GLN A 73 8.91 8.43 -0.11
C GLN A 73 8.23 7.08 0.20
N ILE A 74 7.41 6.56 -0.73
CA ILE A 74 6.73 5.27 -0.59
C ILE A 74 7.74 4.14 -0.35
N LEU A 75 8.78 4.08 -1.17
CA LEU A 75 9.83 3.06 -1.05
C LEU A 75 10.63 3.21 0.25
N SER A 76 10.84 4.42 0.74
CA SER A 76 11.47 4.63 2.05
C SER A 76 10.64 4.04 3.20
N MET A 77 9.31 4.12 3.10
CA MET A 77 8.40 3.47 4.06
C MET A 77 8.51 1.94 3.96
N PHE A 78 8.59 1.37 2.76
CA PHE A 78 8.82 -0.06 2.57
C PHE A 78 10.16 -0.53 3.13
N CYS A 79 11.24 0.24 2.95
CA CYS A 79 12.54 -0.03 3.56
C CYS A 79 12.48 -0.03 5.10
N SER A 80 11.58 0.75 5.70
CA SER A 80 11.40 0.86 7.15
C SER A 80 10.59 -0.31 7.74
N ILE A 81 9.60 -0.84 7.02
CA ILE A 81 8.78 -1.94 7.54
C ILE A 81 9.39 -3.32 7.28
N ASN A 82 10.15 -3.49 6.18
CA ASN A 82 10.77 -4.76 5.81
C ASN A 82 12.09 -5.00 6.56
N ASN A 83 12.51 -6.28 6.60
CA ASN A 83 13.75 -6.67 7.26
C ASN A 83 14.96 -6.01 6.57
N PHE A 84 15.86 -5.43 7.38
CA PHE A 84 17.09 -4.83 6.88
C PHE A 84 17.98 -5.84 6.15
N GLU A 85 18.04 -7.10 6.60
CA GLU A 85 18.87 -8.14 5.97
C GLU A 85 18.24 -8.74 4.70
N ASP A 86 17.04 -8.31 4.31
CA ASP A 86 16.40 -8.81 3.10
C ASP A 86 17.07 -8.23 1.84
N ALA A 87 17.76 -9.08 1.08
CA ALA A 87 18.47 -8.69 -0.13
C ALA A 87 17.55 -8.11 -1.22
N ARG A 88 16.25 -8.45 -1.22
CA ARG A 88 15.27 -7.84 -2.15
C ARG A 88 15.15 -6.34 -1.94
N MET A 89 15.48 -5.85 -0.75
CA MET A 89 15.39 -4.43 -0.40
C MET A 89 16.66 -3.64 -0.74
N ASP A 90 17.77 -4.28 -1.10
CA ASP A 90 19.06 -3.60 -1.33
C ASP A 90 19.00 -2.56 -2.44
N ALA A 91 18.41 -2.93 -3.59
CA ALA A 91 18.27 -2.00 -4.71
C ALA A 91 17.35 -0.82 -4.33
N LEU A 92 16.26 -1.09 -3.59
CA LEU A 92 15.34 -0.06 -3.14
C LEU A 92 15.98 0.88 -2.12
N ARG A 93 16.81 0.36 -1.19
CA ARG A 93 17.59 1.16 -0.24
C ARG A 93 18.55 2.10 -0.96
N LYS A 94 19.33 1.58 -1.92
CA LYS A 94 20.24 2.40 -2.74
C LYS A 94 19.46 3.46 -3.52
N PHE A 95 18.33 3.08 -4.11
CA PHE A 95 17.45 3.98 -4.85
C PHE A 95 16.92 5.13 -4.00
N VAL A 96 16.49 4.90 -2.76
CA VAL A 96 15.95 5.98 -1.91
C VAL A 96 17.03 6.85 -1.27
N LEU A 97 18.23 6.31 -1.06
CA LEU A 97 19.35 7.05 -0.46
C LEU A 97 20.11 7.93 -1.46
N ASN A 98 19.90 7.74 -2.77
CA ASN A 98 20.37 8.64 -3.81
C ASN A 98 19.19 9.43 -4.39
N LYS A 99 19.09 10.73 -4.07
CA LYS A 99 17.99 11.60 -4.53
C LYS A 99 17.82 11.64 -6.05
N ASN A 100 18.92 11.52 -6.80
CA ASN A 100 18.93 11.64 -8.25
C ASN A 100 18.85 10.29 -8.96
N GLU A 101 18.82 9.16 -8.22
CA GLU A 101 18.66 7.84 -8.84
C GLU A 101 17.30 7.72 -9.51
N VAL A 102 17.29 7.25 -10.75
CA VAL A 102 16.07 7.06 -11.56
C VAL A 102 16.05 5.66 -12.14
N GLY A 103 14.86 5.17 -12.44
CA GLY A 103 14.64 3.83 -12.97
C GLY A 103 14.68 2.77 -11.88
N LEU A 104 13.61 1.99 -11.82
CA LEU A 104 13.59 0.73 -11.10
C LEU A 104 13.54 -0.42 -12.08
N ASP A 105 14.18 -1.52 -11.73
CA ASP A 105 14.10 -2.76 -12.49
C ASP A 105 12.67 -3.30 -12.38
N LYS A 106 11.85 -3.03 -13.41
CA LYS A 106 10.44 -3.45 -13.49
C LYS A 106 10.26 -4.97 -13.52
N THR A 107 11.33 -5.72 -13.82
CA THR A 107 11.30 -7.19 -13.74
C THR A 107 11.39 -7.69 -12.30
N LYS A 108 11.84 -6.83 -11.37
CA LYS A 108 12.00 -7.15 -9.95
C LYS A 108 10.97 -6.45 -9.06
N TYR A 109 10.46 -5.30 -9.47
CA TYR A 109 9.59 -4.49 -8.64
C TYR A 109 8.40 -3.97 -9.42
N LYS A 110 7.22 -4.09 -8.82
CA LYS A 110 6.02 -3.36 -9.22
C LYS A 110 5.43 -2.68 -7.99
N ILE A 111 5.18 -1.38 -8.09
CA ILE A 111 4.64 -0.57 -7.02
C ILE A 111 3.24 -0.14 -7.43
N CYS A 112 2.25 -0.57 -6.68
CA CYS A 112 0.87 -0.18 -6.87
C CYS A 112 0.40 0.72 -5.73
N MET A 113 -0.53 1.64 -6.04
CA MET A 113 -1.23 2.45 -5.05
C MET A 113 -2.75 2.24 -5.13
N TYR A 114 -3.43 2.46 -4.02
CA TYR A 114 -4.88 2.55 -3.95
C TYR A 114 -5.31 3.56 -2.90
N PHE A 115 -6.58 3.90 -2.91
CA PHE A 115 -7.20 4.80 -1.96
C PHE A 115 -8.04 4.03 -0.97
N THR A 116 -8.15 4.52 0.26
CA THR A 116 -9.06 3.91 1.22
C THR A 116 -9.72 4.94 2.12
N LYS A 117 -10.97 4.68 2.47
CA LYS A 117 -11.72 5.40 3.51
C LYS A 117 -11.60 4.72 4.88
N SER A 118 -10.90 3.58 4.94
CA SER A 118 -10.72 2.83 6.19
C SER A 118 -9.71 3.53 7.10
N ASN A 119 -9.98 3.50 8.40
CA ASN A 119 -9.04 3.96 9.43
C ASN A 119 -8.13 2.82 9.92
N ILE A 120 -8.23 1.62 9.33
CA ILE A 120 -7.30 0.53 9.63
C ILE A 120 -5.91 0.89 9.12
N ILE A 121 -4.94 0.86 10.02
CA ILE A 121 -3.52 0.95 9.69
C ILE A 121 -2.99 -0.48 9.51
N LYS A 122 -2.39 -0.74 8.35
CA LYS A 122 -1.79 -2.03 8.01
C LYS A 122 -0.31 -1.84 7.70
N TYR A 123 0.55 -2.52 8.45
CA TYR A 123 1.97 -2.64 8.13
C TYR A 123 2.27 -4.11 7.91
N ALA A 124 2.16 -4.55 6.66
CA ALA A 124 2.50 -5.89 6.27
C ALA A 124 3.90 -5.86 5.63
N PRO A 125 4.96 -6.29 6.36
CA PRO A 125 6.25 -6.54 5.75
C PRO A 125 6.11 -7.72 4.76
N LEU A 126 7.23 -8.27 4.31
CA LEU A 126 7.24 -9.41 3.41
C LEU A 126 6.23 -10.50 3.79
N THR A 127 5.29 -10.72 2.89
CA THR A 127 4.27 -11.76 2.91
C THR A 127 4.31 -12.51 1.58
N VAL A 128 4.08 -13.81 1.59
CA VAL A 128 3.96 -14.60 0.35
C VAL A 128 2.50 -15.00 0.19
N LEU A 129 1.90 -14.55 -0.92
CA LEU A 129 0.57 -14.96 -1.34
C LEU A 129 0.69 -16.26 -2.12
N LEU A 130 -0.19 -17.21 -1.84
CA LEU A 130 -0.34 -18.44 -2.60
C LEU A 130 -1.70 -18.44 -3.28
N LYS A 131 -1.72 -18.68 -4.58
CA LYS A 131 -2.93 -18.78 -5.38
C LYS A 131 -2.93 -20.13 -6.07
N GLU A 132 -3.93 -20.94 -5.74
CA GLU A 132 -4.19 -22.19 -6.42
C GLU A 132 -5.13 -21.92 -7.60
N ASN A 133 -4.70 -22.32 -8.80
CA ASN A 133 -5.55 -22.46 -9.98
C ASN A 133 -5.63 -23.96 -10.32
N ASP A 134 -6.59 -24.38 -11.14
CA ASP A 134 -6.97 -25.79 -11.40
C ASP A 134 -5.81 -26.80 -11.58
N PHE A 135 -4.62 -26.35 -12.04
CA PHE A 135 -3.44 -27.21 -12.22
C PHE A 135 -2.11 -26.59 -11.75
N THR A 136 -2.11 -25.38 -11.18
CA THR A 136 -0.88 -24.67 -10.81
C THR A 136 -1.00 -23.93 -9.48
N LEU A 137 0.08 -23.98 -8.69
CA LEU A 137 0.26 -23.14 -7.51
C LEU A 137 1.15 -21.96 -7.90
N GLU A 138 0.56 -20.77 -7.97
CA GLU A 138 1.28 -19.53 -8.17
C GLU A 138 1.60 -18.89 -6.82
N SER A 139 2.74 -18.20 -6.74
CA SER A 139 3.11 -17.45 -5.55
C SER A 139 3.55 -16.03 -5.90
N MET A 140 3.27 -15.09 -5.00
CA MET A 140 3.67 -13.71 -5.15
C MET A 140 4.14 -13.16 -3.81
N ALA A 141 5.40 -12.72 -3.78
CA ALA A 141 5.95 -12.03 -2.63
C ALA A 141 5.52 -10.57 -2.66
N VAL A 142 4.93 -10.09 -1.56
CA VAL A 142 4.39 -8.74 -1.42
C VAL A 142 4.78 -8.10 -0.11
N SER A 143 4.75 -6.77 -0.06
CA SER A 143 4.69 -5.99 1.17
C SER A 143 3.61 -4.92 0.98
N GLU A 144 2.83 -4.62 2.01
CA GLU A 144 1.72 -3.66 1.94
C GLU A 144 1.77 -2.67 3.11
N ILE A 145 1.52 -1.41 2.79
CA ILE A 145 1.31 -0.34 3.77
C ILE A 145 -0.07 0.24 3.49
N THR A 146 -0.94 0.25 4.50
CA THR A 146 -2.20 0.99 4.47
C THR A 146 -2.20 2.00 5.60
N ALA A 147 -2.44 3.26 5.26
CA ALA A 147 -2.79 4.29 6.23
C ALA A 147 -3.64 5.33 5.52
N TYR A 148 -4.83 5.62 6.06
CA TYR A 148 -5.72 6.62 5.48
C TYR A 148 -4.96 7.90 5.09
N PRO A 149 -5.13 8.43 3.85
CA PRO A 149 -6.07 8.01 2.80
C PRO A 149 -5.51 7.06 1.73
N LEU A 150 -4.27 6.58 1.90
CA LEU A 150 -3.52 5.88 0.87
C LEU A 150 -3.16 4.44 1.29
N GLY A 151 -3.05 3.57 0.29
CA GLY A 151 -2.41 2.29 0.47
C GLY A 151 -1.46 1.99 -0.67
N PHE A 152 -0.41 1.23 -0.37
CA PHE A 152 0.66 0.90 -1.29
C PHE A 152 0.99 -0.58 -1.20
N ILE A 153 1.26 -1.17 -2.36
CA ILE A 153 1.64 -2.58 -2.48
C ILE A 153 2.95 -2.64 -3.27
N LEU A 154 3.95 -3.27 -2.68
CA LEU A 154 5.21 -3.60 -3.33
C LEU A 154 5.20 -5.08 -3.68
N TYR A 155 5.17 -5.38 -4.98
CA TYR A 155 5.30 -6.73 -5.51
C TYR A 155 6.76 -6.99 -5.89
N PHE A 156 7.26 -8.16 -5.50
CA PHE A 156 8.60 -8.62 -5.84
C PHE A 156 8.54 -9.66 -6.96
N ASN A 157 9.39 -9.49 -7.97
CA ASN A 157 9.47 -10.34 -9.17
C ASN A 157 8.10 -10.51 -9.85
N PRO A 158 7.46 -9.41 -10.29
CA PRO A 158 6.16 -9.48 -10.94
C PRO A 158 6.21 -10.40 -12.18
N THR A 159 5.17 -11.22 -12.34
CA THR A 159 4.92 -12.08 -13.50
C THR A 159 3.71 -11.59 -14.31
N ASP A 160 3.59 -12.01 -15.56
CA ASP A 160 2.44 -11.65 -16.41
C ASP A 160 1.17 -12.43 -16.06
N THR A 161 1.28 -13.51 -15.29
CA THR A 161 0.15 -14.36 -14.90
C THR A 161 -0.58 -13.88 -13.64
N TRP A 162 0.04 -12.98 -12.88
CA TRP A 162 -0.51 -12.49 -11.63
C TRP A 162 -1.45 -11.30 -11.85
N ASN A 163 -2.61 -11.31 -11.17
CA ASN A 163 -3.52 -10.17 -11.14
C ASN A 163 -3.11 -9.21 -10.03
N TYR A 164 -2.67 -8.01 -10.40
CA TYR A 164 -2.21 -6.99 -9.44
C TYR A 164 -3.36 -6.11 -8.94
N ASP A 165 -3.34 -5.81 -7.65
CA ASP A 165 -4.24 -4.84 -7.04
C ASP A 165 -3.66 -3.43 -7.13
N GLY A 166 -4.56 -2.46 -7.23
CA GLY A 166 -4.21 -1.04 -7.25
C GLY A 166 -3.78 -0.53 -8.62
N ILE A 167 -3.24 0.68 -8.61
CA ILE A 167 -2.81 1.46 -9.77
C ILE A 167 -1.30 1.39 -9.83
N ASP A 168 -0.75 0.87 -10.92
CA ASP A 168 0.68 0.78 -11.11
C ASP A 168 1.29 2.19 -11.27
N ILE A 169 2.15 2.55 -10.33
CA ILE A 169 2.90 3.83 -10.31
C ILE A 169 4.39 3.63 -10.52
N THR A 170 4.83 2.43 -10.90
CA THR A 170 6.26 2.08 -11.06
C THR A 170 6.97 3.03 -12.03
N SER A 171 6.28 3.51 -13.06
CA SER A 171 6.79 4.50 -14.03
C SER A 171 7.18 5.84 -13.40
N PHE A 172 6.68 6.18 -12.20
CA PHE A 172 7.09 7.41 -11.51
C PHE A 172 8.58 7.40 -11.14
N SER A 173 9.19 6.21 -11.05
CA SER A 173 10.64 6.06 -10.85
C SER A 173 11.47 6.54 -12.04
N GLU A 174 10.88 6.69 -13.22
CA GLU A 174 11.57 7.09 -14.46
C GLU A 174 11.68 8.62 -14.61
N CYS A 175 10.91 9.37 -13.81
CA CYS A 175 10.98 10.82 -13.78
C CYS A 175 12.27 11.30 -13.12
N SER A 176 12.78 12.47 -13.51
CA SER A 176 13.91 13.09 -12.81
C SER A 176 13.46 13.72 -11.48
N TYR A 177 14.39 13.92 -10.55
CA TYR A 177 14.10 14.47 -9.22
C TYR A 177 13.47 15.87 -9.24
N GLU A 178 13.79 16.68 -10.25
CA GLU A 178 13.26 18.04 -10.42
C GLU A 178 12.07 18.10 -11.41
N THR A 179 11.67 16.96 -11.97
CA THR A 179 10.52 16.92 -12.89
C THR A 179 9.23 17.15 -12.10
N LYS A 180 8.62 18.30 -12.37
CA LYS A 180 7.27 18.63 -11.92
C LYS A 180 6.27 18.24 -13.01
N ALA A 181 5.24 17.47 -12.66
CA ALA A 181 4.25 16.95 -13.59
C ALA A 181 2.83 17.13 -13.06
N ASN A 182 1.86 17.14 -13.98
CA ASN A 182 0.46 16.90 -13.64
C ASN A 182 0.22 15.41 -13.84
N ILE A 183 -0.30 14.73 -12.82
CA ILE A 183 -0.63 13.31 -12.90
C ILE A 183 -2.15 13.14 -12.88
N GLU A 184 -2.62 12.11 -13.56
CA GLU A 184 -3.99 11.62 -13.44
C GLU A 184 -3.94 10.22 -12.86
N VAL A 185 -4.62 10.02 -11.74
CA VAL A 185 -4.65 8.74 -11.04
C VAL A 185 -6.06 8.19 -11.15
N PRO A 186 -6.28 7.01 -11.78
CA PRO A 186 -7.58 6.37 -11.83
C PRO A 186 -8.20 6.21 -10.43
N LEU A 187 -9.52 6.19 -10.34
CA LEU A 187 -10.17 6.00 -9.04
C LEU A 187 -10.13 4.52 -8.65
N CYS A 188 -9.23 4.14 -7.74
CA CYS A 188 -9.15 2.78 -7.18
C CYS A 188 -9.33 2.85 -5.66
N ILE A 189 -10.58 2.81 -5.19
CA ILE A 189 -10.90 2.79 -3.75
C ILE A 189 -11.05 1.35 -3.30
N LYS A 190 -10.29 0.95 -2.27
CA LYS A 190 -10.37 -0.37 -1.65
C LYS A 190 -10.95 -0.28 -0.24
N GLU A 191 -11.89 -1.18 0.05
CA GLU A 191 -12.42 -1.38 1.39
C GLU A 191 -11.44 -2.26 2.18
N VAL A 192 -10.80 -1.67 3.19
CA VAL A 192 -9.83 -2.39 4.03
C VAL A 192 -10.50 -2.69 5.35
N ASN A 193 -10.78 -3.97 5.60
CA ASN A 193 -11.51 -4.46 6.78
C ASN A 193 -10.73 -5.49 7.60
N ASP A 194 -9.52 -5.83 7.16
CA ASP A 194 -8.65 -6.81 7.80
C ASP A 194 -7.18 -6.41 7.62
N LEU A 195 -6.29 -7.22 8.22
CA LEU A 195 -4.84 -6.98 8.24
C LEU A 195 -4.08 -7.79 7.19
N PHE A 196 -4.76 -8.66 6.43
CA PHE A 196 -4.10 -9.51 5.44
C PHE A 196 -3.79 -8.70 4.17
N PRO A 197 -2.59 -8.87 3.58
CA PRO A 197 -2.25 -8.19 2.35
C PRO A 197 -3.18 -8.57 1.20
N THR A 198 -3.43 -7.62 0.31
CA THR A 198 -4.24 -7.77 -0.91
C THR A 198 -5.63 -8.36 -0.67
N TYR A 199 -6.14 -8.21 0.56
CA TYR A 199 -7.45 -8.70 0.95
C TYR A 199 -8.35 -7.49 1.25
N TYR A 200 -9.34 -7.30 0.37
CA TYR A 200 -10.19 -6.10 0.33
C TYR A 200 -11.67 -6.46 0.35
N ARG A 201 -12.03 -7.51 1.09
CA ARG A 201 -13.42 -7.95 1.19
C ARG A 201 -14.26 -6.90 1.88
N SER A 202 -15.49 -6.73 1.39
CA SER A 202 -16.47 -5.87 2.05
C SER A 202 -16.84 -6.42 3.43
N LYS A 203 -17.30 -5.54 4.33
CA LYS A 203 -17.84 -5.98 5.63
C LYS A 203 -18.96 -7.00 5.46
N GLU A 204 -19.81 -6.80 4.45
CA GLU A 204 -20.90 -7.70 4.13
C GLU A 204 -20.41 -9.09 3.71
N ASP A 205 -19.39 -9.17 2.85
CA ASP A 205 -18.82 -10.45 2.43
C ASP A 205 -18.20 -11.20 3.61
N ILE A 206 -17.55 -10.48 4.52
CA ILE A 206 -16.98 -11.07 5.74
C ILE A 206 -18.09 -11.60 6.64
N GLN A 207 -19.15 -10.84 6.86
CA GLN A 207 -20.30 -11.26 7.66
C GLN A 207 -20.99 -12.50 7.07
N LYS A 208 -21.28 -12.49 5.76
CA LYS A 208 -21.88 -13.64 5.05
C LYS A 208 -21.05 -14.92 5.20
N CYS A 209 -19.72 -14.80 5.10
CA CYS A 209 -18.82 -15.93 5.27
C CYS A 209 -18.82 -16.47 6.71
N ILE A 210 -18.83 -15.59 7.72
CA ILE A 210 -18.93 -16.02 9.12
C ILE A 210 -20.24 -16.77 9.36
N GLU A 211 -21.36 -16.26 8.84
CA GLU A 211 -22.65 -16.93 8.96
C GLU A 211 -22.66 -18.29 8.26
N LYS A 212 -22.08 -18.39 7.06
CA LYS A 212 -21.93 -19.65 6.34
C LYS A 212 -21.12 -20.67 7.15
N ASN A 213 -19.95 -20.28 7.64
CA ASN A 213 -19.07 -21.17 8.40
C ASN A 213 -19.73 -21.67 9.70
N LYS A 214 -20.48 -20.79 10.40
CA LYS A 214 -21.27 -21.18 11.58
C LYS A 214 -22.35 -22.22 11.24
N ARG A 215 -23.03 -22.06 10.10
CA ARG A 215 -24.05 -23.02 9.64
C ARG A 215 -23.44 -24.38 9.29
N GLU A 216 -22.23 -24.39 8.74
CA GLU A 216 -21.51 -25.62 8.39
C GLU A 216 -20.99 -26.36 9.63
N ALA A 217 -20.35 -25.65 10.57
CA ALA A 217 -19.91 -26.24 11.84
C ALA A 217 -21.06 -26.87 12.64
N ASN A 218 -22.20 -26.16 12.74
CA ASN A 218 -23.39 -26.68 13.43
C ASN A 218 -24.05 -27.89 12.72
N LYS A 219 -23.75 -28.13 11.43
CA LYS A 219 -24.19 -29.35 10.75
C LYS A 219 -23.29 -30.51 11.13
N GLU A 220 -21.97 -30.32 11.14
CA GLU A 220 -21.01 -31.38 11.50
C GLU A 220 -21.22 -31.88 12.93
N GLU A 221 -21.48 -30.98 13.89
CA GLU A 221 -21.81 -31.34 15.29
C GLU A 221 -23.13 -32.12 15.46
N LYS A 222 -24.05 -32.06 14.48
CA LYS A 222 -25.29 -32.86 14.52
C LYS A 222 -25.14 -34.26 13.94
N TYR A 223 -24.02 -34.54 13.29
CA TYR A 223 -23.68 -35.84 12.72
C TYR A 223 -22.52 -36.53 13.47
N THR A 224 -22.11 -35.96 14.61
CA THR A 224 -21.22 -36.59 15.61
C THR A 224 -22.00 -36.91 16.88
#